data_AF-A0A496LLZ1-F1
#
_entry.id   AF-A0A496LLZ1-F1
#
_cell.length_a   1.000
_cell.length_b   1.000
_cell.length_c   1.000
_cell.angle_alpha   90.00
_cell.angle_beta   90.00
_cell.angle_gamma   90.00
#
_symmetry.space_group_name_H-M   'P 1'
#
loop_
_entity.id
_entity.type
_entity.pdbx_description
1 polymer ?
#
loop_
_entity_poly.entity_id
_entity_poly.type
_entity_poly.pdbx_seq_one_letter_code
_entity_poly.pdbx_strand_id
1 'polypeptide(L)' 'MKTLAQILLFSVLAAMLGGCVFLNDRGVTTKYYNECKEYYDATGVYHKECPKNIIDWTE' A
#
# COMPACT_ATOMS: atom_id res chain seq x y z
N MET A 1 -16.19 -4.62 -29.74
CA MET A 1 -15.14 -5.48 -29.13
C MET A 1 -13.77 -4.79 -29.07
N LYS A 2 -13.27 -4.22 -30.18
CA LYS A 2 -11.94 -3.56 -30.22
C LYS A 2 -11.79 -2.39 -29.24
N THR A 3 -12.80 -1.52 -29.14
CA THR A 3 -12.82 -0.38 -28.21
C THR A 3 -12.82 -0.81 -26.74
N LEU A 4 -13.59 -1.83 -26.39
CA LEU A 4 -13.65 -2.39 -25.04
C LEU A 4 -12.32 -3.05 -24.64
N ALA A 5 -11.70 -3.78 -25.57
CA ALA A 5 -10.38 -4.37 -25.38
C ALA A 5 -9.28 -3.29 -25.22
N GLN A 6 -9.36 -2.18 -25.96
CA GLN A 6 -8.44 -1.06 -25.79
C GLN A 6 -8.60 -0.37 -24.42
N ILE A 7 -9.84 -0.16 -23.96
CA ILE A 7 -10.10 0.42 -22.64
C ILE A 7 -9.53 -0.47 -21.54
N LEU A 8 -9.79 -1.79 -21.62
CA LEU A 8 -9.22 -2.76 -20.68
C LEU A 8 -7.69 -2.73 -20.70
N LEU A 9 -7.08 -2.72 -21.89
CA LEU A 9 -5.63 -2.65 -22.03
C LEU A 9 -5.05 -1.39 -21.37
N PHE A 10 -5.65 -0.21 -21.60
CA PHE A 10 -5.20 1.03 -20.98
C PHE A 10 -5.39 1.04 -19.46
N SER A 11 -6.49 0.47 -18.95
CA SER A 11 -6.71 0.36 -17.49
C SER A 11 -5.68 -0.53 -16.81
N VAL A 12 -5.33 -1.68 -17.41
CA VAL A 12 -4.29 -2.58 -16.92
C VAL A 12 -2.93 -1.89 -16.98
N LEU A 13 -2.62 -1.22 -18.08
CA LEU A 13 -1.36 -0.49 -18.25
C LEU A 13 -1.21 0.63 -17.21
N ALA A 14 -2.28 1.39 -16.94
CA ALA A 14 -2.28 2.42 -15.90
C ALA A 14 -2.07 1.83 -14.48
N ALA A 15 -2.67 0.67 -14.18
CA ALA A 15 -2.46 -0.02 -12.91
C ALA A 15 -1.02 -0.53 -12.75
N MET A 16 -0.39 -1.00 -13.83
CA MET A 16 1.00 -1.48 -13.81
C MET A 16 2.04 -0.35 -13.80
N LEU A 17 1.73 0.80 -14.42
CA LEU A 17 2.61 1.97 -14.50
C LEU A 17 2.38 3.00 -13.38
N GLY A 18 1.45 2.76 -12.47
CA GLY A 18 1.18 3.60 -11.29
C GLY A 18 2.30 3.53 -10.25
N GLY A 19 3.52 3.96 -10.62
CA GLY A 19 4.77 3.77 -9.89
C GLY A 19 4.90 4.50 -8.54
N CYS A 20 3.80 4.99 -7.97
CA CYS A 20 3.79 5.67 -6.67
C CYS A 20 2.66 5.17 -5.75
N VAL A 21 1.86 4.20 -6.17
CA VAL A 21 0.78 3.62 -5.34
C VAL A 21 1.12 2.15 -5.09
N PHE A 22 1.36 1.81 -3.83
CA PHE A 22 1.78 0.49 -3.41
C PHE A 22 0.67 -0.19 -2.62
N LEU A 23 0.53 -1.49 -2.86
CA LEU A 23 -0.38 -2.38 -2.16
C LEU A 23 0.44 -3.28 -1.24
N ASN A 24 0.07 -3.35 0.03
CA ASN A 24 0.67 -4.26 1.00
C ASN A 24 -0.40 -4.84 1.93
N ASP A 25 0.01 -5.69 2.88
CA ASP A 25 -0.89 -6.39 3.82
C ASP A 25 -1.76 -5.43 4.65
N ARG A 26 -1.35 -4.16 4.77
CA ARG A 26 -2.08 -3.12 5.49
C ARG A 26 -2.91 -2.24 4.56
N GLY A 27 -2.78 -2.38 3.25
CA GLY A 27 -3.53 -1.67 2.23
C GLY A 27 -2.76 -0.76 1.30
N VAL A 28 -3.35 0.39 0.96
CA VAL A 28 -2.89 1.23 -0.16
C VAL A 28 -2.11 2.43 0.38
N THR A 29 -0.89 2.62 -0.10
CA THR A 29 0.01 3.70 0.36
C THR A 29 0.76 4.35 -0.78
N THR A 30 1.20 5.59 -0.59
CA THR A 30 2.14 6.27 -1.50
C THR A 30 3.61 6.01 -1.17
N LYS A 31 3.88 5.28 -0.08
CA LYS A 31 5.23 4.93 0.36
C LYS A 31 5.54 3.48 0.03
N TYR A 32 6.71 3.24 -0.55
CA TYR A 32 7.14 1.88 -0.89
C TYR A 32 7.34 1.00 0.35
N TYR A 33 7.91 1.56 1.42
CA TYR A 33 8.10 0.89 2.70
C TYR A 33 7.12 1.43 3.75
N ASN A 34 6.61 0.52 4.59
CA ASN A 34 5.92 0.88 5.81
C ASN A 34 6.98 1.32 6.82
N GLU A 35 7.13 2.63 7.00
CA GLU A 35 8.05 3.26 7.97
C GLU A 35 7.57 3.02 9.41
N CYS A 36 7.52 1.75 9.80
CA CYS A 36 7.13 1.33 11.13
C CYS A 36 8.25 1.69 12.12
N LYS A 37 7.85 2.33 13.22
CA LYS A 37 8.68 2.53 14.39
C LYS A 37 8.57 1.30 15.28
N GLU A 38 9.71 0.62 15.47
CA GLU A 38 9.80 -0.59 16.28
C GLU A 38 10.77 -0.34 17.45
N TYR A 39 10.34 -0.58 18.68
CA TYR A 39 11.16 -0.38 19.88
C TYR A 39 10.70 -1.24 21.06
N TYR A 40 11.57 -1.37 22.07
CA TYR A 40 11.22 -1.97 23.36
C TYR A 40 11.05 -0.87 24.40
N ASP A 41 10.02 -0.96 25.24
CA ASP A 41 9.86 -0.04 26.36
C ASP A 41 10.75 -0.39 27.55
N ALA A 42 10.69 0.42 28.61
CA ALA A 42 11.50 0.22 29.82
C ALA A 42 11.18 -1.10 30.56
N THR A 43 10.05 -1.75 30.27
CA THR A 43 9.67 -3.05 30.81
C THR A 43 10.09 -4.22 29.92
N GLY A 44 10.68 -3.93 28.75
CA GLY A 44 11.10 -4.92 27.77
C GLY A 44 9.97 -5.40 26.85
N VAL A 45 8.83 -4.72 26.81
CA VAL A 45 7.72 -5.07 25.91
C VAL A 45 7.99 -4.48 24.52
N TYR A 46 7.78 -5.29 23.49
CA TYR A 46 7.93 -4.89 22.09
C TYR A 46 6.73 -4.05 21.62
N HIS A 47 7.01 -2.92 20.99
CA HIS A 47 6.02 -2.03 20.39
C HIS A 47 6.33 -1.83 18.90
N LYS A 48 5.29 -1.87 18.08
CA LYS A 48 5.34 -1.58 16.64
C LYS A 48 4.24 -0.61 16.27
N GLU A 49 4.64 0.62 15.98
CA GLU A 49 3.75 1.68 15.51
C GLU A 49 4.02 1.90 14.03
N CYS A 50 3.00 1.92 13.20
CA CYS A 50 3.19 2.21 11.78
C CYS A 50 2.23 3.30 11.32
N PRO A 51 2.64 4.11 10.33
CA PRO A 51 1.76 5.13 9.76
C PRO A 51 0.49 4.52 9.17
N LYS A 52 -0.59 5.31 9.18
CA LYS A 52 -1.84 4.93 8.53
C LYS A 52 -1.67 4.93 7.01
N ASN A 53 -2.30 3.94 6.37
CA ASN A 53 -2.42 3.91 4.93
C ASN A 53 -3.53 4.86 4.44
N ILE A 54 -3.57 5.11 3.13
CA ILE A 54 -4.67 5.87 2.48
C ILE A 54 -5.97 5.09 2.63
N ILE A 55 -5.88 3.76 2.49
CA ILE A 55 -6.94 2.79 2.76
C ILE A 55 -6.31 1.69 3.62
N ASP A 56 -6.87 1.48 4.81
CA ASP A 56 -6.54 0.36 5.69
C ASP A 56 -7.69 -0.66 5.64
N TRP A 57 -7.35 -1.95 5.56
CA TRP A 57 -8.34 -3.02 5.44
C TRP A 57 -8.75 -3.62 6.78
N THR A 58 -8.07 -3.23 7.87
CA THR A 58 -8.26 -3.80 9.22
C THR A 58 -9.04 -2.92 10.18
N GLU A 59 -9.61 -1.78 9.72
CA GLU A 59 -10.58 -0.98 10.50
C GLU A 59 -11.95 -1.66 10.63
#